data_AF-A0A412CDA0-F1
#
_entry.id   AF-A0A412CDA0-F1
#
_cell.length_a   1.000
_cell.length_b   1.000
_cell.length_c   1.000
_cell.angle_alpha   90.00
_cell.angle_beta   90.00
_cell.angle_gamma   90.00
#
_symmetry.space_group_name_H-M   'P 1'
#
loop_
_entity.id
_entity.type
_entity.pdbx_description
1 polymer ?
#
loop_
_entity_poly.entity_id
_entity_poly.type
_entity_poly.pdbx_seq_one_letter_code
_entity_poly.pdbx_strand_id
1 'polypeptide(L)'
;MKKRDLAIILSLCSTLLINTTCISSSEAKGTINRNDIEVNYNPFSDENVVIDDSKLSMTERLTKIQAEQEKPKSAIENVQDGHLYIPKKTQLKVELVNSITSKTAQEGENVDIRLVDNLIVNGVVVIPKGTIGKAYVYKARSAGGFGRKGILMIAGQEFKTINNVTVPLKQGLTGEGNSDGGSVAVAAVISLVGGAFMKGTNIEYPAGTTFNVEVRENVDLQATPENLKDVMNPNIVHGTEITINL
;
A
#
# COMPACT_ATOMS: atom_id res chain seq x y z
N MET A 1 20.81 -66.91 -19.62
CA MET A 1 19.71 -67.82 -20.02
C MET A 1 18.71 -67.84 -18.86
N LYS A 2 17.58 -67.12 -18.94
CA LYS A 2 16.21 -67.61 -19.30
C LYS A 2 15.74 -68.69 -18.31
N LYS A 3 14.57 -68.65 -17.64
CA LYS A 3 13.17 -68.25 -17.94
C LYS A 3 12.43 -68.26 -16.58
N ARG A 4 11.51 -67.33 -16.26
CA ARG A 4 10.07 -67.28 -16.62
C ARG A 4 9.29 -68.55 -16.21
N ASP A 5 8.59 -68.47 -15.09
CA ASP A 5 7.35 -69.18 -14.71
C ASP A 5 6.54 -68.13 -13.90
N LEU A 6 5.35 -67.61 -14.26
CA LEU A 6 4.07 -68.22 -14.67
C LEU A 6 3.55 -69.18 -13.57
N ALA A 7 2.40 -69.05 -12.92
CA ALA A 7 1.30 -68.09 -12.85
C ALA A 7 0.41 -68.56 -11.67
N ILE A 8 -0.39 -67.65 -11.10
CA ILE A 8 -1.74 -67.86 -10.57
C ILE A 8 -1.93 -69.00 -9.54
N ILE A 9 -2.22 -68.64 -8.28
CA ILE A 9 -3.32 -69.24 -7.50
C ILE A 9 -3.84 -68.17 -6.52
N LEU A 10 -5.10 -67.77 -6.73
CA LEU A 10 -5.94 -67.06 -5.77
C LEU A 10 -6.02 -67.85 -4.46
N SER A 11 -5.82 -67.20 -3.32
CA SER A 11 -6.46 -67.66 -2.09
C SER A 11 -6.69 -66.48 -1.14
N LEU A 12 -7.88 -66.49 -0.56
CA LEU A 12 -8.47 -65.50 0.32
C LEU A 12 -7.53 -65.11 1.47
N CYS A 13 -7.41 -63.81 1.72
CA CYS A 13 -7.15 -63.36 3.09
C CYS A 13 -7.87 -62.05 3.35
N SER A 14 -8.98 -62.20 4.06
CA SER A 14 -9.76 -61.15 4.68
C SER A 14 -8.92 -60.32 5.66
N THR A 15 -9.30 -59.05 5.78
CA THR A 15 -9.09 -58.15 6.92
C THR A 15 -7.63 -57.87 7.34
N LEU A 16 -7.11 -56.72 6.92
CA LEU A 16 -6.06 -56.02 7.67
C LEU A 16 -6.24 -54.50 7.60
N LEU A 17 -6.85 -53.96 8.66
CA LEU A 17 -6.57 -52.67 9.31
C LEU A 17 -6.21 -51.48 8.39
N ILE A 18 -7.22 -50.71 7.99
CA ILE A 18 -7.02 -49.33 7.55
C ILE A 18 -6.97 -48.45 8.80
N ASN A 19 -5.77 -48.30 9.36
CA ASN A 19 -5.45 -47.22 10.29
C ASN A 19 -5.29 -45.93 9.48
N THR A 20 -6.39 -45.23 9.21
CA THR A 20 -6.34 -43.86 8.67
C THR A 20 -6.04 -42.92 9.84
N THR A 21 -4.76 -42.75 10.14
CA THR A 21 -4.30 -41.58 10.90
C THR A 21 -4.33 -40.38 9.96
N CYS A 22 -5.17 -39.43 10.36
CA CYS A 22 -5.09 -38.01 10.07
C CYS A 22 -3.68 -37.52 9.71
N ILE A 23 -3.48 -37.18 8.44
CA ILE A 23 -2.51 -36.16 8.06
C ILE A 23 -3.36 -35.03 7.49
N SER A 24 -3.80 -34.15 8.40
CA SER A 24 -4.20 -32.81 8.03
C SER A 24 -3.02 -32.17 7.33
N SER A 25 -3.21 -31.78 6.06
CA SER A 25 -2.32 -30.87 5.38
C SER A 25 -2.35 -29.55 6.14
N SER A 26 -1.40 -29.36 7.05
CA SER A 26 -1.11 -28.08 7.66
C SER A 26 -0.66 -27.13 6.55
N GLU A 27 -1.35 -26.01 6.46
CA GLU A 27 -1.03 -24.91 5.56
C GLU A 27 0.42 -24.48 5.80
N ALA A 28 1.24 -24.63 4.76
CA ALA A 28 2.61 -24.18 4.75
C ALA A 28 2.63 -22.66 4.75
N LYS A 29 3.08 -22.11 5.87
CA LYS A 29 3.49 -20.73 6.07
C LYS A 29 4.69 -20.43 5.16
N GLY A 30 4.60 -19.36 4.36
CA GLY A 30 5.77 -18.62 3.86
C GLY A 30 5.90 -18.53 2.35
N THR A 31 5.70 -17.33 1.80
CA THR A 31 6.77 -16.48 1.22
C THR A 31 6.10 -15.17 0.79
N ILE A 32 6.30 -14.08 1.55
CA ILE A 32 5.85 -12.75 1.14
C ILE A 32 6.84 -12.25 0.09
N ASN A 33 6.47 -12.36 -1.19
CA ASN A 33 7.12 -11.62 -2.26
C ASN A 33 6.67 -10.15 -2.18
N ARG A 34 7.58 -9.24 -1.85
CA ARG A 34 7.35 -7.78 -1.81
C ARG A 34 7.24 -7.16 -3.21
N ASN A 35 6.41 -7.71 -4.09
CA ASN A 35 6.15 -7.14 -5.43
C ASN A 35 4.71 -7.30 -5.91
N ASP A 36 3.82 -7.91 -5.14
CA ASP A 36 2.39 -7.88 -5.47
C ASP A 36 1.80 -6.57 -4.99
N ILE A 37 1.79 -5.56 -5.88
CA ILE A 37 0.79 -4.51 -5.81
C ILE A 37 -0.55 -5.24 -5.77
N GLU A 38 -1.24 -5.23 -4.63
CA GLU A 38 -2.60 -5.77 -4.49
C GLU A 38 -3.40 -5.31 -5.71
N VAL A 39 -3.77 -6.24 -6.59
CA VAL A 39 -4.27 -5.99 -7.96
C VAL A 39 -5.63 -5.23 -7.95
N ASN A 40 -6.12 -4.85 -6.77
CA ASN A 40 -7.32 -4.05 -6.58
C ASN A 40 -7.23 -3.10 -5.36
N TYR A 41 -6.05 -2.53 -5.09
CA TYR A 41 -5.88 -1.51 -4.05
C TYR A 41 -6.36 -0.14 -4.55
N ASN A 42 -7.35 0.45 -3.88
CA ASN A 42 -7.77 1.83 -4.12
C ASN A 42 -7.25 2.74 -2.98
N PRO A 43 -6.21 3.56 -3.21
CA PRO A 43 -5.65 4.43 -2.17
C PRO A 43 -6.62 5.51 -1.71
N PHE A 44 -7.70 5.77 -2.45
CA PHE A 44 -8.72 6.76 -2.11
C PHE A 44 -9.95 6.16 -1.41
N SER A 45 -10.04 4.83 -1.28
CA SER A 45 -11.12 4.22 -0.50
C SER A 45 -10.78 4.20 0.99
N ASP A 46 -11.76 4.54 1.81
CA ASP A 46 -11.75 4.14 3.21
C ASP A 46 -11.97 2.63 3.25
N GLU A 47 -10.90 1.87 3.48
CA GLU A 47 -10.93 0.42 3.70
C GLU A 47 -11.94 0.04 4.79
N ASN A 48 -13.18 -0.10 4.36
CA ASN A 48 -14.16 -1.07 4.79
C ASN A 48 -14.59 -1.78 3.51
N VAL A 49 -13.66 -2.44 2.82
CA VAL A 49 -14.04 -3.41 1.79
C VAL A 49 -14.56 -4.62 2.54
N VAL A 50 -15.84 -4.55 2.91
CA VAL A 50 -16.63 -5.70 3.32
C VAL A 50 -16.60 -6.65 2.12
N ILE A 51 -15.89 -7.77 2.26
CA ILE A 51 -16.06 -8.90 1.36
C ILE A 51 -17.57 -9.20 1.36
N ASP A 52 -18.19 -9.11 0.20
CA ASP A 52 -19.63 -9.32 0.00
C ASP A 52 -20.05 -10.67 0.63
N ASP A 53 -20.64 -10.60 1.83
CA ASP A 53 -21.07 -11.74 2.63
C ASP A 53 -22.21 -12.55 1.96
N SER A 54 -22.67 -12.11 0.77
CA SER A 54 -23.69 -12.81 -0.03
C SER A 54 -23.17 -14.01 -0.83
N LYS A 55 -21.85 -14.26 -0.85
CA LYS A 55 -21.24 -15.44 -1.51
C LYS A 55 -20.59 -16.48 -0.58
N LEU A 56 -20.70 -16.32 0.74
CA LEU A 56 -20.06 -17.22 1.71
C LEU A 56 -20.97 -18.40 2.10
N SER A 57 -20.40 -19.61 2.11
CA SER A 57 -21.05 -20.84 2.58
C SER A 57 -21.26 -20.80 4.11
N MET A 58 -22.31 -21.46 4.62
CA MET A 58 -22.63 -21.54 6.06
C MET A 58 -21.43 -21.96 6.93
N THR A 59 -20.54 -22.79 6.40
CA THR A 59 -19.32 -23.24 7.08
C THR A 59 -18.32 -22.11 7.26
N GLU A 60 -18.14 -21.24 6.26
CA GLU A 60 -17.22 -20.09 6.31
C GLU A 60 -17.74 -19.02 7.27
N ARG A 61 -19.07 -18.88 7.38
CA ARG A 61 -19.71 -18.00 8.37
C ARG A 61 -19.46 -18.45 9.81
N LEU A 62 -19.49 -19.77 10.06
CA LEU A 62 -19.21 -20.33 11.39
C LEU A 62 -17.74 -20.18 11.77
N THR A 63 -16.82 -20.39 10.82
CA THR A 63 -15.37 -20.19 11.04
C THR A 63 -15.03 -18.72 11.35
N LYS A 64 -15.71 -17.76 10.70
CA LYS A 64 -15.51 -16.32 10.93
C LYS A 64 -15.99 -15.88 12.32
N ILE A 65 -17.16 -16.39 12.77
CA ILE A 65 -17.68 -16.12 14.12
C ILE A 65 -16.76 -16.70 15.20
N GLN A 66 -16.16 -17.87 14.96
CA GLN A 66 -15.21 -18.47 15.89
C GLN A 66 -13.86 -17.73 15.90
N ALA A 67 -13.38 -17.26 14.75
CA ALA A 67 -12.19 -16.42 14.64
C ALA A 67 -12.37 -15.01 15.23
N GLU A 68 -13.59 -14.46 15.21
CA GLU A 68 -13.94 -13.19 15.87
C GLU A 68 -14.08 -13.31 17.38
N GLN A 69 -14.36 -14.51 17.91
CA GLN A 69 -14.50 -14.75 19.35
C GLN A 69 -13.17 -15.07 20.07
N GLU A 70 -12.06 -15.24 19.34
CA GLU A 70 -10.73 -15.50 19.93
C GLU A 70 -9.75 -14.32 19.87
N LYS A 71 -10.12 -13.14 19.33
CA LYS A 71 -9.22 -11.97 19.37
C LYS A 71 -9.18 -11.38 20.79
N PRO A 72 -8.06 -11.50 21.55
CA PRO A 72 -7.93 -10.76 22.80
C PRO A 72 -7.94 -9.25 22.49
N LYS A 73 -8.70 -8.50 23.27
CA LYS A 73 -8.97 -7.05 23.15
C LYS A 73 -7.74 -6.14 23.42
N SER A 74 -6.51 -6.55 23.07
CA SER A 74 -5.31 -5.74 23.38
C SER A 74 -4.08 -6.01 22.51
N ALA A 75 -4.23 -6.42 21.25
CA ALA A 75 -3.11 -6.41 20.30
C ALA A 75 -3.44 -5.45 19.16
N ILE A 76 -2.66 -4.37 19.02
CA ILE A 76 -2.76 -3.48 17.87
C ILE A 76 -2.20 -4.25 16.67
N GLU A 77 -3.01 -4.44 15.63
CA GLU A 77 -2.58 -5.17 14.42
C GLU A 77 -1.28 -4.54 13.86
N ASN A 78 -0.30 -5.39 13.54
CA ASN A 78 1.04 -5.05 13.04
C ASN A 78 2.00 -4.34 14.00
N VAL A 79 1.78 -4.41 15.32
CA VAL A 79 2.67 -3.80 16.34
C VAL A 79 3.04 -4.83 17.41
N GLN A 80 4.32 -4.91 17.77
CA GLN A 80 4.75 -5.77 18.88
C GLN A 80 4.40 -5.16 20.25
N ASP A 81 4.13 -6.01 21.23
CA ASP A 81 3.76 -5.55 22.58
C ASP A 81 4.87 -4.70 23.21
N GLY A 82 4.49 -3.53 23.72
CA GLY A 82 5.43 -2.57 24.33
C GLY A 82 6.14 -1.64 23.35
N HIS A 83 5.98 -1.84 22.03
CA HIS A 83 6.50 -0.91 21.04
C HIS A 83 5.57 0.28 20.81
N LEU A 84 6.17 1.40 20.45
CA LEU A 84 5.49 2.58 19.95
C LEU A 84 5.20 2.43 18.46
N TYR A 85 4.11 3.04 18.01
CA TYR A 85 3.65 2.92 16.64
C TYR A 85 3.06 4.23 16.13
N ILE A 86 2.98 4.36 14.81
CA ILE A 86 2.18 5.40 14.15
C ILE A 86 0.80 4.81 13.89
N PRO A 87 -0.29 5.42 14.42
CA PRO A 87 -1.63 4.92 14.18
C PRO A 87 -2.03 5.02 12.70
N LYS A 88 -2.84 4.06 12.24
CA LYS A 88 -3.53 4.18 10.95
C LYS A 88 -4.37 5.45 10.89
N LYS A 89 -4.59 5.99 9.68
CA LYS A 89 -5.33 7.25 9.43
C LYS A 89 -4.69 8.50 10.05
N THR A 90 -3.43 8.43 10.47
CA THR A 90 -2.67 9.64 10.81
C THR A 90 -2.53 10.50 9.56
N GLN A 91 -3.01 11.74 9.63
CA GLN A 91 -2.93 12.68 8.51
C GLN A 91 -1.56 13.36 8.47
N LEU A 92 -0.95 13.39 7.29
CA LEU A 92 0.32 14.04 7.02
C LEU A 92 0.13 15.07 5.92
N LYS A 93 0.61 16.29 6.16
CA LYS A 93 0.62 17.35 5.15
C LYS A 93 1.91 17.28 4.34
N VAL A 94 1.77 17.18 3.03
CA VAL A 94 2.87 17.03 2.08
C VAL A 94 2.78 18.05 0.97
N GLU A 95 3.88 18.27 0.25
CA GLU A 95 3.94 19.10 -0.94
C GLU A 95 4.59 18.34 -2.10
N LEU A 96 4.17 18.64 -3.33
CA LEU A 96 4.82 18.12 -4.53
C LEU A 96 6.20 18.77 -4.70
N VAL A 97 7.23 17.96 -4.96
CA VAL A 97 8.58 18.47 -5.25
C VAL A 97 8.67 19.02 -6.67
N ASN A 98 8.08 18.30 -7.63
CA ASN A 98 8.09 18.63 -9.05
C ASN A 98 6.66 18.86 -9.56
N SER A 99 6.52 19.71 -10.58
CA SER A 99 5.25 19.91 -11.26
C SER A 99 4.86 18.68 -12.07
N ILE A 100 3.56 18.40 -12.18
CA ILE A 100 3.04 17.26 -12.94
C ILE A 100 1.71 17.62 -13.62
N THR A 101 1.52 17.14 -14.85
CA THR A 101 0.34 17.44 -15.68
C THR A 101 -0.31 16.18 -16.22
N SER A 102 -1.65 16.19 -16.32
CA SER A 102 -2.43 15.08 -16.92
C SER A 102 -2.09 14.81 -18.38
N LYS A 103 -1.39 15.73 -19.06
CA LYS A 103 -0.99 15.58 -20.46
C LYS A 103 0.20 14.64 -20.63
N THR A 104 1.14 14.65 -19.68
CA THR A 104 2.41 13.92 -19.79
C THR A 104 2.53 12.79 -18.76
N ALA A 105 1.84 12.91 -17.64
CA ALA A 105 1.86 11.92 -16.57
C ALA A 105 1.38 10.55 -17.04
N GLN A 106 2.02 9.49 -16.56
CA GLN A 106 1.65 8.10 -16.82
C GLN A 106 1.17 7.43 -15.55
N GLU A 107 0.17 6.54 -15.65
CA GLU A 107 -0.27 5.74 -14.51
C GLU A 107 0.89 4.86 -13.98
N GLY A 108 1.09 4.86 -12.67
CA GLY A 108 2.22 4.19 -12.01
C GLY A 108 3.53 4.99 -12.00
N GLU A 109 3.59 6.18 -12.58
CA GLU A 109 4.76 7.06 -12.52
C GLU A 109 5.03 7.50 -11.08
N ASN A 110 6.30 7.40 -10.64
CA ASN A 110 6.72 7.85 -9.31
C ASN A 110 6.80 9.38 -9.25
N VAL A 111 6.36 9.94 -8.13
CA VAL A 111 6.34 11.37 -7.86
C VAL A 111 6.97 11.61 -6.49
N ASP A 112 7.91 12.54 -6.42
CA ASP A 112 8.52 12.92 -5.14
C ASP A 112 7.63 13.89 -4.38
N ILE A 113 7.40 13.57 -3.10
CA ILE A 113 6.65 14.41 -2.17
C ILE A 113 7.56 14.80 -1.00
N ARG A 114 7.35 15.99 -0.45
CA ARG A 114 8.07 16.48 0.72
C ARG A 114 7.12 16.67 1.89
N LEU A 115 7.51 16.21 3.07
CA LEU A 115 6.74 16.42 4.29
C LEU A 115 6.83 17.88 4.73
N VAL A 116 5.69 18.53 4.97
CA VAL A 116 5.63 19.96 5.34
C VAL A 116 5.92 20.14 6.84
N ASP A 117 5.35 19.30 7.68
CA ASP A 117 5.41 19.39 9.14
C ASP A 117 6.10 18.17 9.77
N ASN A 118 6.72 18.31 10.94
CA ASN A 118 7.33 17.19 11.64
C ASN A 118 6.25 16.19 12.09
N LEU A 119 6.49 14.89 11.88
CA LEU A 119 5.72 13.84 12.57
C LEU A 119 6.37 13.55 13.93
N ILE A 120 5.62 13.81 15.00
CA ILE A 120 6.10 13.69 16.38
C ILE A 120 5.29 12.61 17.09
N VAL A 121 5.98 11.65 17.72
CA VAL A 121 5.39 10.62 18.59
C VAL A 121 6.02 10.75 19.96
N ASN A 122 5.21 10.90 21.01
CA ASN A 122 5.67 11.08 22.40
C ASN A 122 6.75 12.17 22.58
N GLY A 123 6.66 13.27 21.84
CA GLY A 123 7.62 14.38 21.91
C GLY A 123 8.94 14.16 21.16
N VAL A 124 9.10 13.04 20.47
CA VAL A 124 10.26 12.73 19.62
C VAL A 124 9.87 12.84 18.15
N VAL A 125 10.71 13.51 17.35
CA VAL A 125 10.51 13.62 15.90
C VAL A 125 10.85 12.27 15.27
N VAL A 126 9.85 11.63 14.67
CA VAL A 126 9.99 10.32 14.01
C VAL A 126 10.23 10.48 12.50
N ILE A 127 9.56 11.47 11.89
CA ILE A 127 9.81 11.89 10.51
C ILE A 127 10.01 13.41 10.53
N PRO A 128 11.22 13.90 10.19
CA PRO A 128 11.47 15.34 10.17
C PRO A 128 10.76 16.00 8.98
N LYS A 129 10.39 17.27 9.15
CA LYS A 129 9.95 18.13 8.05
C LYS A 129 11.01 18.15 6.96
N GLY A 130 10.58 18.27 5.73
CA GLY A 130 11.48 18.25 4.58
C GLY A 130 11.91 16.85 4.13
N THR A 131 11.54 15.79 4.85
CA THR A 131 11.79 14.41 4.40
C THR A 131 11.14 14.20 3.03
N ILE A 132 11.91 13.61 2.10
CA ILE A 132 11.41 13.23 0.78
C ILE A 132 10.82 11.82 0.89
N GLY A 133 9.56 11.70 0.47
CA GLY A 133 8.83 10.45 0.36
C GLY A 133 8.43 10.20 -1.09
N LYS A 134 7.82 9.04 -1.31
CA LYS A 134 7.32 8.65 -2.62
C LYS A 134 5.81 8.74 -2.67
N ALA A 135 5.32 9.21 -3.79
CA ALA A 135 3.95 9.10 -4.25
C ALA A 135 3.97 8.50 -5.65
N TYR A 136 2.80 8.18 -6.18
CA TYR A 136 2.66 7.71 -7.55
C TYR A 136 1.39 8.23 -8.19
N VAL A 137 1.40 8.29 -9.51
CA VAL A 137 0.22 8.60 -10.30
C VAL A 137 -0.72 7.40 -10.26
N TYR A 138 -1.80 7.51 -9.49
CA TYR A 138 -2.83 6.48 -9.42
C TYR A 138 -3.65 6.41 -10.71
N LYS A 139 -3.97 7.58 -11.27
CA LYS A 139 -4.76 7.68 -12.50
C LYS A 139 -4.36 8.91 -13.30
N ALA A 140 -4.13 8.74 -14.60
CA ALA A 140 -3.79 9.84 -15.49
C ALA A 140 -4.47 9.67 -16.84
N ARG A 141 -5.13 10.74 -17.29
CA ARG A 141 -5.75 10.79 -18.60
C ARG A 141 -5.59 12.19 -19.18
N SER A 142 -4.98 12.28 -20.36
CA SER A 142 -4.91 13.53 -21.10
C SER A 142 -6.29 14.00 -21.57
N ALA A 143 -6.49 15.31 -21.61
CA ALA A 143 -7.67 15.91 -22.23
C ALA A 143 -7.77 15.55 -23.72
N GLY A 144 -9.00 15.46 -24.22
CA GLY A 144 -9.29 15.07 -25.60
C GLY A 144 -10.22 16.04 -26.33
N GLY A 145 -10.58 15.68 -27.56
CA GLY A 145 -11.64 16.35 -28.30
C GLY A 145 -13.02 16.16 -27.65
N PHE A 146 -14.01 16.91 -28.15
CA PHE A 146 -15.39 16.85 -27.70
C PHE A 146 -15.57 17.12 -26.19
N GLY A 147 -14.77 18.05 -25.65
CA GLY A 147 -14.85 18.48 -24.26
C GLY A 147 -14.32 17.48 -23.24
N ARG A 148 -13.69 16.37 -23.66
CA ARG A 148 -13.19 15.34 -22.73
C ARG A 148 -12.10 15.89 -21.81
N LYS A 149 -12.42 16.05 -20.53
CA LYS A 149 -11.52 16.57 -19.49
C LYS A 149 -10.36 15.62 -19.19
N GLY A 150 -9.19 16.21 -18.90
CA GLY A 150 -8.06 15.49 -18.33
C GLY A 150 -8.33 15.10 -16.87
N ILE A 151 -7.75 14.00 -16.42
CA ILE A 151 -7.82 13.50 -15.04
C ILE A 151 -6.38 13.31 -14.55
N LEU A 152 -6.11 13.72 -13.32
CA LEU A 152 -4.86 13.41 -12.64
C LEU A 152 -5.15 13.13 -11.17
N MET A 153 -4.79 11.93 -10.73
CA MET A 153 -4.89 11.49 -9.35
C MET A 153 -3.53 10.99 -8.89
N ILE A 154 -3.05 11.50 -7.77
CA ILE A 154 -1.75 11.16 -7.18
C ILE A 154 -2.01 10.63 -5.78
N ALA A 155 -1.49 9.45 -5.48
CA ALA A 155 -1.62 8.83 -4.17
C ALA A 155 -0.26 8.78 -3.47
N GLY A 156 -0.26 8.96 -2.15
CA GLY A 156 0.93 8.70 -1.34
C GLY A 156 1.33 7.22 -1.43
N GLN A 157 2.62 6.94 -1.43
CA GLN A 157 3.16 5.58 -1.42
C GLN A 157 3.83 5.26 -0.08
N GLU A 158 4.90 5.99 0.25
CA GLU A 158 5.70 5.70 1.44
C GLU A 158 6.53 6.90 1.90
N PHE A 159 6.72 7.00 3.23
CA PHE A 159 7.83 7.73 3.84
C PHE A 159 8.78 6.76 4.55
N LYS A 160 10.01 7.19 4.76
CA LYS A 160 10.96 6.52 5.66
C LYS A 160 11.11 7.35 6.94
N THR A 161 11.04 6.68 8.08
CA THR A 161 11.41 7.26 9.38
C THR A 161 12.93 7.36 9.52
N ILE A 162 13.41 8.04 10.57
CA ILE A 162 14.85 8.18 10.86
C ILE A 162 15.52 6.81 11.03
N ASN A 163 14.84 5.86 11.67
CA ASN A 163 15.32 4.48 11.84
C ASN A 163 15.03 3.56 10.63
N ASN A 164 14.76 4.15 9.45
CA ASN A 164 14.58 3.45 8.18
C ASN A 164 13.37 2.49 8.12
N VAL A 165 12.38 2.68 9.00
CA VAL A 165 11.08 2.01 8.92
C VAL A 165 10.24 2.67 7.83
N THR A 166 9.63 1.84 6.97
CA THR A 166 8.74 2.31 5.90
C THR A 166 7.34 2.54 6.47
N VAL A 167 6.83 3.76 6.28
CA VAL A 167 5.46 4.17 6.62
C VAL A 167 4.63 4.21 5.34
N PRO A 168 3.77 3.21 5.08
CA PRO A 168 2.93 3.19 3.90
C PRO A 168 1.82 4.24 3.99
N LEU A 169 1.59 4.90 2.88
CA LEU A 169 0.64 6.00 2.75
C LEU A 169 -0.51 5.61 1.83
N LYS A 170 -1.59 6.39 1.94
CA LYS A 170 -2.75 6.37 1.08
C LYS A 170 -3.32 7.78 0.96
N GLN A 171 -4.41 7.93 0.20
CA GLN A 171 -5.01 9.21 -0.16
C GLN A 171 -4.02 10.13 -0.89
N GLY A 172 -4.50 11.28 -1.35
CA GLY A 172 -3.66 12.28 -1.99
C GLY A 172 -4.45 13.28 -2.81
N LEU A 173 -3.85 13.71 -3.91
CA LEU A 173 -4.46 14.68 -4.83
C LEU A 173 -5.42 14.00 -5.80
N THR A 174 -6.55 14.65 -6.02
CA THR A 174 -7.51 14.28 -7.06
C THR A 174 -7.92 15.53 -7.81
N GLY A 175 -8.06 15.43 -9.14
CA GLY A 175 -8.51 16.56 -9.93
C GLY A 175 -8.85 16.22 -11.37
N GLU A 176 -9.69 17.07 -11.92
CA GLU A 176 -10.19 17.00 -13.29
C GLU A 176 -10.12 18.38 -13.95
N GLY A 177 -10.01 18.41 -15.28
CA GLY A 177 -10.01 19.66 -16.04
C GLY A 177 -11.24 20.53 -15.75
N ASN A 178 -11.02 21.83 -15.52
CA ASN A 178 -12.05 22.80 -15.12
C ASN A 178 -12.78 22.45 -13.81
N SER A 179 -12.13 21.76 -12.86
CA SER A 179 -12.62 21.65 -11.48
C SER A 179 -11.92 22.71 -10.61
N ASP A 180 -12.68 23.34 -9.72
CA ASP A 180 -12.22 24.36 -8.76
C ASP A 180 -11.34 23.77 -7.64
N GLY A 181 -10.95 22.50 -7.74
CA GLY A 181 -10.23 21.72 -6.72
C GLY A 181 -8.73 22.04 -6.57
N GLY A 182 -8.31 23.28 -6.77
CA GLY A 182 -6.92 23.73 -6.54
C GLY A 182 -5.97 23.64 -7.74
N SER A 183 -6.52 23.42 -8.94
CA SER A 183 -5.75 23.29 -10.19
C SER A 183 -5.85 24.50 -11.10
N VAL A 184 -4.72 24.95 -11.65
CA VAL A 184 -4.66 26.05 -12.61
C VAL A 184 -5.19 25.55 -13.96
N ALA A 185 -6.41 25.95 -14.33
CA ALA A 185 -7.00 25.62 -15.61
C ALA A 185 -6.24 26.36 -16.74
N VAL A 186 -5.52 25.63 -17.59
CA VAL A 186 -4.92 26.20 -18.80
C VAL A 186 -6.05 26.55 -19.78
N ALA A 187 -6.23 27.85 -20.03
CA ALA A 187 -7.31 28.40 -20.85
C ALA A 187 -7.36 27.77 -22.26
N ALA A 188 -8.52 27.25 -22.65
CA ALA A 188 -8.73 26.67 -23.97
C ALA A 188 -9.01 27.77 -25.02
N VAL A 189 -8.20 27.83 -26.07
CA VAL A 189 -8.45 28.66 -27.26
C VAL A 189 -9.55 28.01 -28.11
N ILE A 190 -10.69 28.68 -28.25
CA ILE A 190 -11.82 28.24 -29.08
C ILE A 190 -11.57 28.72 -30.51
N SER A 191 -11.35 27.81 -31.46
CA SER A 191 -11.26 28.14 -32.89
C SER A 191 -12.64 28.04 -33.54
N LEU A 192 -13.15 29.17 -34.06
CA LEU A 192 -14.55 29.36 -34.47
C LEU A 192 -14.82 29.07 -35.96
N VAL A 193 -13.87 28.51 -36.71
CA VAL A 193 -14.01 28.30 -38.16
C VAL A 193 -14.10 26.81 -38.49
N GLY A 194 -15.35 26.31 -38.58
CA GLY A 194 -15.68 25.00 -39.18
C GLY A 194 -15.90 23.83 -38.20
N GLY A 195 -17.07 23.76 -37.56
CA GLY A 195 -17.50 22.60 -36.74
C GLY A 195 -16.82 22.52 -35.37
N ALA A 196 -17.49 23.03 -34.33
CA ALA A 196 -16.90 23.28 -33.01
C ALA A 196 -16.49 22.01 -32.24
N PHE A 197 -15.30 21.47 -32.51
CA PHE A 197 -14.63 20.52 -31.63
C PHE A 197 -14.22 21.26 -30.34
N MET A 198 -15.06 21.22 -29.31
CA MET A 198 -14.68 21.71 -27.98
C MET A 198 -13.47 20.91 -27.50
N LYS A 199 -12.36 21.58 -27.17
CA LYS A 199 -11.17 20.91 -26.63
C LYS A 199 -11.32 20.82 -25.11
N GLY A 200 -11.15 19.63 -24.56
CA GLY A 200 -11.08 19.47 -23.10
C GLY A 200 -9.83 20.14 -22.53
N THR A 201 -9.88 20.45 -21.23
CA THR A 201 -8.76 21.06 -20.50
C THR A 201 -7.96 20.01 -19.72
N ASN A 202 -6.64 20.17 -19.72
CA ASN A 202 -5.74 19.40 -18.88
C ASN A 202 -5.67 20.03 -17.48
N ILE A 203 -5.24 19.21 -16.52
CA ILE A 203 -4.92 19.64 -15.16
C ILE A 203 -3.41 19.63 -14.98
N GLU A 204 -2.91 20.58 -14.22
CA GLU A 204 -1.52 20.68 -13.80
C GLU A 204 -1.46 21.02 -12.31
N TYR A 205 -0.61 20.30 -11.59
CA TYR A 205 -0.23 20.63 -10.23
C TYR A 205 1.20 21.19 -10.26
N PRO A 206 1.39 22.48 -9.94
CA PRO A 206 2.72 23.05 -9.87
C PRO A 206 3.56 22.45 -8.72
N ALA A 207 4.87 22.60 -8.81
CA ALA A 207 5.75 22.30 -7.68
C ALA A 207 5.35 23.15 -6.46
N GLY A 208 5.38 22.57 -5.26
CA GLY A 208 4.94 23.20 -4.03
C GLY A 208 3.43 23.10 -3.75
N THR A 209 2.63 22.46 -4.62
CA THR A 209 1.22 22.18 -4.28
C THR A 209 1.14 21.32 -3.03
N THR A 210 0.51 21.84 -1.97
CA THR A 210 0.32 21.14 -0.70
C THR A 210 -0.97 20.33 -0.67
N PHE A 211 -0.92 19.14 -0.09
CA PHE A 211 -2.08 18.25 0.08
C PHE A 211 -1.91 17.31 1.28
N ASN A 212 -2.97 16.60 1.64
CA ASN A 212 -2.95 15.65 2.75
C ASN A 212 -2.87 14.22 2.24
N VAL A 213 -2.08 13.41 2.93
CA VAL A 213 -2.02 11.95 2.78
C VAL A 213 -2.28 11.31 4.14
N GLU A 214 -2.66 10.04 4.14
CA GLU A 214 -2.95 9.30 5.37
C GLU A 214 -2.07 8.08 5.50
N VAL A 215 -1.68 7.75 6.73
CA VAL A 215 -1.00 6.49 7.03
C VAL A 215 -1.98 5.33 6.84
N ARG A 216 -1.59 4.35 6.03
CA ARG A 216 -2.47 3.25 5.60
C ARG A 216 -2.80 2.29 6.75
N GLU A 217 -1.80 1.86 7.49
CA GLU A 217 -1.90 0.85 8.54
C GLU A 217 -1.10 1.27 9.79
N ASN A 218 -1.28 0.56 10.91
CA ASN A 218 -0.46 0.85 12.07
C ASN A 218 0.99 0.45 11.77
N VAL A 219 1.94 1.34 12.05
CA VAL A 219 3.36 1.10 11.75
C VAL A 219 4.14 1.04 13.05
N ASP A 220 4.69 -0.13 13.36
CA ASP A 220 5.61 -0.32 14.49
C ASP A 220 6.92 0.46 14.24
N LEU A 221 7.29 1.32 15.19
CA LEU A 221 8.52 2.10 15.15
C LEU A 221 9.75 1.29 15.59
N GLN A 222 9.57 0.03 16.00
CA GLN A 222 10.62 -0.85 16.52
C GLN A 222 11.36 -0.20 17.71
N ALA A 223 10.63 0.56 18.51
CA ALA A 223 11.14 1.34 19.62
C ALA A 223 10.18 1.27 20.81
N THR A 224 10.71 1.19 22.01
CA THR A 224 9.98 1.30 23.27
C THR A 224 9.99 2.76 23.75
N PRO A 225 9.12 3.15 24.69
CA PRO A 225 9.12 4.51 25.24
C PRO A 225 10.47 4.96 25.82
N GLU A 226 11.27 4.03 26.35
CA GLU A 226 12.56 4.31 26.98
C GLU A 226 13.68 4.55 25.95
N ASN A 227 13.68 3.81 24.83
CA ASN A 227 14.75 3.87 23.82
C ASN A 227 14.40 4.76 22.61
N LEU A 228 13.18 5.33 22.56
CA LEU A 228 12.70 6.09 21.40
C LEU A 228 13.65 7.22 20.99
N LYS A 229 14.20 7.96 21.96
CA LYS A 229 15.13 9.07 21.69
C LYS A 229 16.43 8.62 21.06
N ASP A 230 16.91 7.44 21.46
CA ASP A 230 18.15 6.88 20.95
C ASP A 230 17.91 6.34 19.54
N VAL A 231 16.87 5.52 19.34
CA VAL A 231 16.54 4.92 18.04
C VAL A 231 16.21 5.97 16.97
N MET A 232 15.63 7.11 17.36
CA MET A 232 15.28 8.21 16.45
C MET A 232 16.36 9.30 16.35
N ASN A 233 17.59 9.03 16.80
CA ASN A 233 18.69 9.96 16.67
C ASN A 233 19.28 9.93 15.25
N PRO A 234 19.22 11.02 14.47
CA PRO A 234 19.71 11.05 13.08
C PRO A 234 21.23 10.90 12.96
N ASN A 235 21.97 11.01 14.07
CA ASN A 235 23.42 10.82 14.09
C ASN A 235 23.84 9.37 14.31
N ILE A 236 22.91 8.47 14.63
CA ILE A 236 23.21 7.05 14.73
C ILE A 236 23.28 6.47 13.32
N VAL A 237 24.43 5.93 12.97
CA VAL A 237 24.63 5.28 11.68
C VAL A 237 23.92 3.93 11.67
N HIS A 238 22.95 3.80 10.78
CA HIS A 238 22.33 2.52 10.44
C HIS A 238 22.94 2.03 9.12
N GLY A 239 23.69 0.93 9.14
CA GLY A 239 24.37 0.44 7.93
C GLY A 239 25.16 -0.85 8.14
N THR A 240 25.73 -1.34 7.05
CA THR A 240 26.64 -2.50 7.08
C THR A 240 28.06 -1.99 7.32
N GLU A 241 28.63 -2.35 8.47
CA GLU A 241 30.06 -2.13 8.74
C GLU A 241 30.87 -3.17 7.96
N ILE A 242 31.86 -2.71 7.20
CA ILE A 242 32.79 -3.58 6.45
C ILE A 242 34.20 -3.29 6.96
N THR A 243 34.81 -4.28 7.60
CA THR A 243 36.21 -4.22 8.02
C THR A 243 37.10 -4.86 6.96
N ILE A 244 38.00 -4.06 6.37
CA ILE A 244 38.99 -4.54 5.41
C ILE A 244 40.30 -4.80 6.16
N ASN A 245 40.70 -6.07 6.30
CA ASN A 245 42.02 -6.43 6.80
C ASN A 245 43.01 -6.36 5.62
N LEU A 246 44.04 -5.53 5.75
CA LEU A 246 45.15 -5.39 4.78
C LEU A 246 46.24 -6.43 5.02
#